data_AF-A0AAE1MZ88-F1
#
_entry.id   AF-A0AAE1MZ88-F1
#
_cell.length_a   1.000
_cell.length_b   1.000
_cell.length_c   1.000
_cell.angle_alpha   90.00
_cell.angle_beta   90.00
_cell.angle_gamma   90.00
#
_symmetry.space_group_name_H-M   'P 1'
#
loop_
_entity.id
_entity.type
_entity.pdbx_description
1 polymer ?
#
loop_
_entity_poly.entity_id
_entity_poly.type
_entity_poly.pdbx_seq_one_letter_code
_entity_poly.pdbx_strand_id
1 'polypeptide(L)'
;MYNNIGSQTMVPQPPTRSEPNPFGNAFNVAGSGLIRGGLGAYGGKILGSSSEYVQSNISRYFSDPQYYFQVNDHYVRNKLKVVLFPFLHRGQWTRITEPVGGRLSYKPPFHDINAPDLYIPLMAFGTYVVLAGLALGLRGKFSPEALNWLFIKGLLGWFMQATLLKVTLFSLGSEEAPLLDIMAYAGYTFAGMCLAVFGRIVSGYFYYVLMPFTCLSMGFFLVKTLKRVLFLGVRSYESSKHHYLLLFIVLAQFPLFIWLGNITVNWFI
;
A
#
# COMPACT_ATOMS: atom_id res chain seq x y z
N MET A 1 -49.56 -50.29 -3.24
CA MET A 1 -50.29 -50.18 -1.96
C MET A 1 -49.31 -49.54 -0.96
N TYR A 2 -49.50 -48.26 -0.63
CA TYR A 2 -49.93 -47.76 0.71
C TYR A 2 -49.02 -48.27 1.86
N ASN A 3 -48.47 -47.50 2.79
CA ASN A 3 -48.66 -46.12 3.22
C ASN A 3 -47.47 -45.69 4.12
N ASN A 4 -47.29 -44.39 4.32
CA ASN A 4 -46.37 -43.78 5.31
C ASN A 4 -47.07 -43.65 6.69
N ILE A 5 -46.38 -43.09 7.71
CA ILE A 5 -46.71 -42.86 9.16
C ILE A 5 -45.95 -43.87 10.05
N GLY A 6 -45.15 -43.53 11.07
CA GLY A 6 -44.77 -42.27 11.72
C GLY A 6 -44.14 -42.59 13.09
N SER A 7 -43.65 -41.54 13.77
CA SER A 7 -43.23 -41.45 15.18
C SER A 7 -41.80 -41.82 15.60
N GLN A 8 -41.15 -40.82 16.18
CA GLN A 8 -39.87 -40.84 16.90
C GLN A 8 -40.02 -41.49 18.29
N THR A 9 -38.99 -42.14 18.81
CA THR A 9 -38.72 -42.16 20.26
C THR A 9 -37.22 -42.25 20.52
N MET A 10 -36.70 -41.19 21.13
CA MET A 10 -35.33 -41.01 21.63
C MET A 10 -35.20 -41.72 22.99
N VAL A 11 -34.11 -42.44 23.21
CA VAL A 11 -33.68 -42.89 24.55
C VAL A 11 -32.18 -42.60 24.71
N PRO A 12 -31.71 -42.00 25.82
CA PRO A 12 -30.38 -41.41 25.92
C PRO A 12 -29.32 -42.40 26.44
N GLN A 13 -28.08 -42.30 25.94
CA GLN A 13 -26.91 -43.00 26.47
C GLN A 13 -26.08 -42.05 27.36
N PRO A 14 -25.48 -42.51 28.48
CA PRO A 14 -24.92 -41.62 29.50
C PRO A 14 -23.59 -40.96 29.10
N PRO A 15 -23.25 -39.79 29.67
CA PRO A 15 -22.04 -39.06 29.35
C PRO A 15 -20.78 -39.65 30.00
N THR A 16 -19.74 -39.88 29.21
CA THR A 16 -18.36 -40.04 29.69
C THR A 16 -17.90 -38.75 30.35
N ARG A 17 -17.68 -38.82 31.66
CA ARG A 17 -17.21 -37.76 32.55
C ARG A 17 -15.68 -37.68 32.45
N SER A 18 -15.14 -36.61 31.86
CA SER A 18 -13.74 -36.22 32.04
C SER A 18 -13.66 -35.24 33.22
N GLU A 19 -12.89 -35.61 34.24
CA GLU A 19 -12.62 -34.77 35.41
C GLU A 19 -11.79 -33.53 35.03
N PRO A 20 -12.05 -32.37 35.67
CA PRO A 20 -11.25 -31.17 35.47
C PRO A 20 -9.98 -31.17 36.33
N ASN A 21 -8.83 -30.88 35.71
CA ASN A 21 -7.54 -30.70 36.39
C ASN A 21 -7.61 -29.62 37.50
N PRO A 22 -7.25 -29.93 38.77
CA PRO A 22 -7.48 -29.05 39.91
C PRO A 22 -6.42 -27.95 40.15
N PHE A 23 -5.53 -27.65 39.18
CA PHE A 23 -4.40 -26.72 39.40
C PHE A 23 -4.31 -25.50 38.46
N GLY A 24 -5.32 -25.20 37.64
CA GLY A 24 -5.22 -24.14 36.62
C GLY A 24 -5.76 -22.73 36.97
N ASN A 25 -6.58 -22.58 38.01
CA ASN A 25 -7.48 -21.42 38.13
C ASN A 25 -7.27 -20.52 39.36
N ALA A 26 -6.06 -20.46 39.91
CA ALA A 26 -5.79 -19.61 41.10
C ALA A 26 -5.49 -18.13 40.78
N PHE A 27 -5.22 -17.75 39.52
CA PHE A 27 -4.78 -16.38 39.19
C PHE A 27 -5.87 -15.44 38.63
N ASN A 28 -7.08 -15.93 38.35
CA ASN A 28 -8.15 -15.13 37.72
C ASN A 28 -9.28 -14.67 38.67
N VAL A 29 -9.19 -14.95 39.97
CA VAL A 29 -10.31 -14.69 40.90
C VAL A 29 -10.15 -13.41 41.74
N ALA A 30 -8.97 -12.77 41.75
CA ALA A 30 -8.71 -11.64 42.65
C ALA A 30 -9.09 -10.24 42.11
N GLY A 31 -9.55 -10.09 40.86
CA GLY A 31 -9.78 -8.76 40.26
C GLY A 31 -11.23 -8.40 39.91
N SER A 32 -12.17 -9.35 39.93
CA SER A 32 -13.44 -9.21 39.20
C SER A 32 -14.67 -8.87 40.05
N GLY A 33 -14.50 -8.61 41.35
CA GLY A 33 -15.62 -8.43 42.28
C GLY A 33 -16.21 -7.03 42.38
N LEU A 34 -15.46 -5.97 42.02
CA LEU A 34 -15.83 -4.60 42.44
C LEU A 34 -16.44 -3.70 41.33
N ILE A 35 -16.47 -4.11 40.06
CA ILE A 35 -16.91 -3.25 38.93
C ILE A 35 -18.16 -3.80 38.23
N ARG A 36 -19.07 -4.46 38.96
CA ARG A 36 -20.26 -5.10 38.36
C ARG A 36 -21.61 -4.55 38.83
N GLY A 37 -21.63 -3.47 39.60
CA GLY A 37 -22.84 -2.98 40.28
C GLY A 37 -23.71 -1.96 39.53
N GLY A 38 -23.16 -1.08 38.68
CA GLY A 38 -23.95 0.06 38.17
C GLY A 38 -23.66 0.58 36.76
N LEU A 39 -22.61 0.10 36.10
CA LEU A 39 -22.17 0.61 34.79
C LEU A 39 -22.30 -0.40 33.63
N GLY A 40 -22.71 -1.65 33.92
CA GLY A 40 -22.65 -2.77 32.95
C GLY A 40 -23.67 -2.73 31.82
N ALA A 41 -24.88 -2.20 32.04
CA ALA A 41 -25.95 -2.26 31.05
C ALA A 41 -25.80 -1.24 29.91
N TYR A 42 -25.15 -0.09 30.17
CA TYR A 42 -24.87 0.94 29.17
C TYR A 42 -23.40 0.95 28.72
N GLY A 43 -22.47 0.51 29.56
CA GLY A 43 -21.04 0.39 29.22
C GLY A 43 -20.77 -0.64 28.13
N GLY A 44 -21.49 -1.76 28.09
CA GLY A 44 -21.33 -2.79 27.04
C GLY A 44 -21.77 -2.33 25.64
N LYS A 45 -22.81 -1.48 25.56
CA LYS A 45 -23.29 -0.92 24.28
C LYS A 45 -22.44 0.23 23.78
N ILE A 46 -21.88 1.06 24.66
CA ILE A 46 -20.98 2.16 24.26
C ILE A 46 -19.59 1.59 23.91
N LEU A 47 -19.03 0.69 24.72
CA LEU A 47 -17.71 0.11 24.46
C LEU A 47 -17.71 -0.89 23.29
N GLY A 48 -18.74 -1.72 23.16
CA GLY A 48 -18.89 -2.67 22.05
C GLY A 48 -19.15 -1.98 20.70
N SER A 49 -20.05 -0.99 20.70
CA SER A 49 -20.32 -0.17 19.51
C SER A 49 -19.09 0.64 19.12
N SER A 50 -18.41 1.32 20.06
CA SER A 50 -17.18 2.04 19.74
C SER A 50 -16.07 1.13 19.21
N SER A 51 -15.88 -0.09 19.72
CA SER A 51 -14.89 -1.03 19.18
C SER A 51 -15.24 -1.50 17.78
N GLU A 52 -16.50 -1.85 17.49
CA GLU A 52 -16.91 -2.28 16.14
C GLU A 52 -16.90 -1.11 15.13
N TYR A 53 -17.27 0.10 15.55
CA TYR A 53 -17.18 1.31 14.72
C TYR A 53 -15.72 1.74 14.49
N VAL A 54 -14.87 1.70 15.51
CA VAL A 54 -13.44 2.01 15.37
C VAL A 54 -12.75 0.95 14.54
N GLN A 55 -13.04 -0.33 14.74
CA GLN A 55 -12.44 -1.42 13.97
C GLN A 55 -12.93 -1.45 12.52
N SER A 56 -14.21 -1.16 12.25
CA SER A 56 -14.73 -1.04 10.88
C SER A 56 -14.25 0.21 10.14
N ASN A 57 -14.05 1.35 10.82
CA ASN A 57 -13.44 2.53 10.21
C ASN A 57 -11.92 2.38 10.05
N ILE A 58 -11.20 1.86 11.05
CA ILE A 58 -9.74 1.65 10.97
C ILE A 58 -9.41 0.62 9.89
N SER A 59 -10.12 -0.50 9.82
CA SER A 59 -9.90 -1.51 8.76
C SER A 59 -10.21 -1.00 7.36
N ARG A 60 -11.11 -0.02 7.22
CA ARG A 60 -11.40 0.64 5.94
C ARG A 60 -10.24 1.50 5.42
N TYR A 61 -9.46 2.11 6.31
CA TYR A 61 -8.34 3.00 5.93
C TYR A 61 -6.95 2.36 6.06
N PHE A 62 -6.79 1.41 6.96
CA PHE A 62 -5.57 0.64 7.21
C PHE A 62 -5.82 -0.82 6.83
N SER A 63 -5.43 -1.16 5.61
CA SER A 63 -5.32 -2.55 5.17
C SER A 63 -4.25 -3.28 5.99
N ASP A 64 -4.40 -4.60 6.16
CA ASP A 64 -3.40 -5.43 6.82
C ASP A 64 -2.03 -5.26 6.14
N PRO A 65 -1.00 -4.72 6.82
CA PRO A 65 0.30 -4.48 6.21
C PRO A 65 0.91 -5.75 5.63
N GLN A 66 0.61 -6.93 6.20
CA GLN A 66 1.13 -8.21 5.71
C GLN A 66 0.78 -8.45 4.23
N TYR A 67 -0.40 -8.01 3.78
CA TYR A 67 -0.83 -8.10 2.39
C TYR A 67 0.21 -7.52 1.42
N TYR A 68 0.76 -6.35 1.72
CA TYR A 68 1.67 -5.61 0.84
C TYR A 68 3.09 -6.19 0.75
N PHE A 69 3.41 -7.13 1.63
CA PHE A 69 4.72 -7.80 1.69
C PHE A 69 4.66 -9.26 1.21
N GLN A 70 3.49 -9.74 0.77
CA GLN A 70 3.35 -11.04 0.12
C GLN A 70 3.84 -10.99 -1.33
N VAL A 71 5.17 -10.98 -1.49
CA VAL A 71 5.86 -10.91 -2.77
C VAL A 71 6.78 -12.12 -2.97
N ASN A 72 7.05 -12.49 -4.22
CA ASN A 72 8.07 -13.47 -4.58
C ASN A 72 9.05 -12.88 -5.62
N ASP A 73 10.18 -13.54 -5.86
CA ASP A 73 11.22 -13.04 -6.76
C ASP A 73 10.72 -12.81 -8.19
N HIS A 74 9.84 -13.70 -8.66
CA HIS A 74 9.24 -13.60 -9.98
C HIS A 74 8.35 -12.34 -10.10
N TYR A 75 7.53 -12.09 -9.09
CA TYR A 75 6.71 -10.88 -8.99
C TYR A 75 7.59 -9.64 -8.99
N VAL A 76 8.62 -9.57 -8.14
CA VAL A 76 9.49 -8.39 -8.02
C VAL A 76 10.13 -8.03 -9.36
N ARG A 77 10.72 -9.02 -10.04
CA ARG A 77 11.34 -8.81 -11.36
C ARG A 77 10.35 -8.31 -12.39
N ASN A 78 9.15 -8.89 -12.43
CA ASN A 78 8.13 -8.47 -13.39
C ASN A 78 7.54 -7.11 -13.04
N LYS A 79 7.34 -6.82 -11.75
CA LYS A 79 6.82 -5.54 -11.28
C LYS A 79 7.79 -4.41 -11.58
N LEU A 80 9.10 -4.62 -11.39
CA LEU A 80 10.13 -3.68 -11.81
C LEU A 80 10.08 -3.40 -13.32
N LYS A 81 9.87 -4.42 -14.16
CA LYS A 81 9.68 -4.20 -15.62
C LYS A 81 8.45 -3.33 -15.89
N VAL A 82 7.34 -3.57 -15.19
CA VAL A 82 6.11 -2.76 -15.34
C VAL A 82 6.32 -1.33 -14.87
N VAL A 83 7.05 -1.10 -13.78
CA VAL A 83 7.29 0.25 -13.24
C VAL A 83 8.29 1.02 -14.09
N LEU A 84 9.40 0.41 -14.50
CA LEU A 84 10.48 1.06 -15.26
C LEU A 84 10.18 1.16 -16.75
N PHE A 85 9.39 0.23 -17.30
CA PHE A 85 9.05 0.14 -18.72
C PHE A 85 7.54 -0.10 -18.91
N PRO A 86 6.67 0.79 -18.39
CA PRO A 86 5.22 0.54 -18.38
C PRO A 86 4.61 0.48 -19.78
N PHE A 87 5.27 1.08 -20.78
CA PHE A 87 4.87 1.04 -22.18
C PHE A 87 5.04 -0.37 -22.81
N LEU A 88 5.85 -1.25 -22.22
CA LEU A 88 5.97 -2.65 -22.63
C LEU A 88 4.87 -3.54 -22.03
N HIS A 89 4.17 -3.07 -20.99
CA HIS A 89 3.16 -3.88 -20.33
C HIS A 89 1.88 -3.97 -21.19
N ARG A 90 1.74 -5.08 -21.91
CA ARG A 90 0.59 -5.40 -22.78
C ARG A 90 -0.60 -6.02 -22.04
N GLY A 91 -0.46 -6.28 -20.73
CA GLY A 91 -1.48 -6.92 -19.90
C GLY A 91 -2.63 -6.00 -19.51
N GLN A 92 -3.62 -6.58 -18.83
CA GLN A 92 -4.66 -5.81 -18.15
C GLN A 92 -4.07 -5.08 -16.95
N TRP A 93 -4.46 -3.83 -16.73
CA TRP A 93 -4.05 -2.99 -15.59
C TRP A 93 -5.07 -3.03 -14.44
N THR A 94 -5.93 -4.05 -14.43
CA THR A 94 -6.98 -4.23 -13.41
C THR A 94 -6.52 -5.21 -12.37
N ARG A 95 -6.80 -4.87 -11.10
CA ARG A 95 -6.58 -5.79 -10.00
C ARG A 95 -7.54 -6.97 -10.09
N ILE A 96 -7.06 -8.14 -9.72
CA ILE A 96 -7.84 -9.37 -9.69
C ILE A 96 -8.55 -9.45 -8.34
N THR A 97 -9.87 -9.58 -8.37
CA THR A 97 -10.69 -9.82 -7.19
C THR A 97 -11.16 -11.27 -7.16
N GLU A 98 -11.18 -11.87 -5.98
CA GLU A 98 -11.78 -13.18 -5.73
C GLU A 98 -12.91 -13.06 -4.71
N PRO A 99 -14.02 -13.78 -4.91
CA PRO A 99 -15.08 -13.88 -3.92
C PRO A 99 -14.60 -14.76 -2.76
N VAL A 100 -14.32 -14.17 -1.61
CA VAL A 100 -13.98 -14.86 -0.36
C VAL A 100 -15.10 -14.62 0.64
N GLY A 101 -15.83 -15.68 1.00
CA GLY A 101 -16.91 -15.60 2.01
C GLY A 101 -18.03 -14.61 1.67
N GLY A 102 -18.40 -14.47 0.39
CA GLY A 102 -19.46 -13.55 -0.07
C GLY A 102 -19.04 -12.09 -0.20
N ARG A 103 -17.76 -11.75 0.02
CA ARG A 103 -17.18 -10.43 -0.25
C ARG A 103 -16.11 -10.53 -1.34
N LEU A 104 -15.99 -9.52 -2.19
CA LEU A 104 -14.89 -9.41 -3.14
C LEU A 104 -13.62 -8.97 -2.39
N SER A 105 -12.57 -9.80 -2.41
CA SER A 105 -11.26 -9.49 -1.83
C SER A 105 -10.20 -9.40 -2.94
N TYR A 106 -9.21 -8.52 -2.78
CA TYR A 106 -8.12 -8.38 -3.74
C TYR A 106 -7.08 -9.49 -3.54
N LYS A 107 -6.53 -9.99 -4.66
CA LYS A 107 -5.41 -10.94 -4.61
C LYS A 107 -4.13 -10.26 -4.13
N PRO A 108 -3.32 -10.95 -3.31
CA PRO A 108 -2.03 -10.43 -2.87
C PRO A 108 -1.04 -10.30 -4.04
N PRO A 109 0.01 -9.46 -3.90
CA PRO A 109 0.94 -9.11 -4.97
C PRO A 109 1.52 -10.31 -5.73
N PHE A 110 1.95 -11.37 -5.04
CA PHE A 110 2.53 -12.55 -5.69
C PHE A 110 1.61 -13.27 -6.69
N HIS A 111 0.29 -13.04 -6.63
CA HIS A 111 -0.70 -13.56 -7.57
C HIS A 111 -1.27 -12.52 -8.55
N ASP A 112 -0.99 -11.23 -8.36
CA ASP A 112 -1.51 -10.15 -9.20
C ASP A 112 -0.45 -9.05 -9.40
N ILE A 113 0.05 -8.95 -10.64
CA ILE A 113 1.05 -7.95 -11.03
C ILE A 113 0.58 -6.50 -10.85
N ASN A 114 -0.73 -6.25 -10.84
CA ASN A 114 -1.31 -4.91 -10.69
C ASN A 114 -1.56 -4.52 -9.24
N ALA A 115 -1.55 -5.49 -8.31
CA ALA A 115 -1.69 -5.22 -6.89
C ALA A 115 -0.52 -4.37 -6.39
N PRO A 116 -0.77 -3.36 -5.54
CA PRO A 116 0.30 -2.56 -4.94
C PRO A 116 1.05 -3.38 -3.88
N ASP A 117 2.37 -3.20 -3.81
CA ASP A 117 3.24 -3.73 -2.77
C ASP A 117 4.04 -2.59 -2.11
N LEU A 118 4.44 -2.79 -0.86
CA LEU A 118 5.32 -1.87 -0.13
C LEU A 118 6.77 -2.36 -0.12
N TYR A 119 7.01 -3.61 -0.52
CA TYR A 119 8.35 -4.20 -0.59
C TYR A 119 9.25 -3.44 -1.57
N ILE A 120 8.84 -3.28 -2.84
CA ILE A 120 9.64 -2.61 -3.86
C ILE A 120 9.86 -1.12 -3.51
N PRO A 121 8.84 -0.34 -3.13
CA PRO A 121 9.03 1.03 -2.67
C PRO A 121 10.08 1.19 -1.57
N LEU A 122 10.01 0.38 -0.50
CA LEU A 122 10.95 0.47 0.62
C LEU A 122 12.36 0.07 0.21
N MET A 123 12.50 -1.04 -0.54
CA MET A 123 13.79 -1.49 -1.03
C MET A 123 14.43 -0.48 -2.00
N ALA A 124 13.62 0.10 -2.90
CA ALA A 124 14.08 1.12 -3.84
C ALA A 124 14.46 2.42 -3.14
N PHE A 125 13.71 2.83 -2.11
CA PHE A 125 14.06 4.01 -1.30
C PHE A 125 15.42 3.84 -0.61
N GLY A 126 15.64 2.71 0.07
CA GLY A 126 16.95 2.42 0.69
C GLY A 126 18.08 2.38 -0.34
N THR A 127 17.83 1.74 -1.50
CA THR A 127 18.79 1.69 -2.60
C THR A 127 19.11 3.08 -3.16
N TYR A 128 18.12 3.95 -3.30
CA TYR A 128 18.30 5.33 -3.73
C TYR A 128 19.22 6.09 -2.77
N VAL A 129 19.01 5.98 -1.46
CA VAL A 129 19.84 6.64 -0.44
C VAL A 129 21.29 6.13 -0.53
N VAL A 130 21.49 4.81 -0.66
CA VAL A 130 22.82 4.21 -0.81
C VAL A 130 23.51 4.67 -2.09
N LEU A 131 22.82 4.65 -3.23
CA LEU A 131 23.36 5.11 -4.52
C LEU A 131 23.70 6.60 -4.51
N ALA A 132 22.85 7.43 -3.90
CA ALA A 132 23.12 8.86 -3.78
C ALA A 132 24.33 9.13 -2.87
N GLY A 133 24.45 8.40 -1.76
CA GLY A 133 25.63 8.44 -0.90
C GLY A 133 26.91 8.01 -1.61
N LEU A 134 26.85 6.92 -2.39
CA LEU A 134 27.96 6.46 -3.22
C LEU A 134 28.35 7.52 -4.25
N ALA A 135 27.39 8.12 -4.94
CA ALA A 135 27.63 9.18 -5.91
C ALA A 135 28.28 10.42 -5.29
N LEU A 136 27.95 10.77 -4.04
CA LEU A 136 28.63 11.82 -3.28
C LEU A 136 30.05 11.42 -2.89
N GLY A 137 30.26 10.17 -2.44
CA GLY A 137 31.56 9.63 -2.07
C GLY A 137 32.56 9.64 -3.22
N LEU A 138 32.14 9.20 -4.41
CA LEU A 138 32.96 9.23 -5.62
C LEU A 138 33.35 10.65 -6.06
N ARG A 139 32.68 11.69 -5.55
CA ARG A 139 32.97 13.11 -5.82
C ARG A 139 33.75 13.79 -4.69
N GLY A 140 34.12 13.05 -3.64
CA GLY A 140 34.78 13.60 -2.45
C GLY A 140 33.88 14.53 -1.62
N LYS A 141 32.55 14.44 -1.78
CA LYS A 141 31.56 15.30 -1.09
C LYS A 141 30.69 14.52 -0.10
N PHE A 142 31.11 13.32 0.29
CA PHE A 142 30.38 12.52 1.26
C PHE A 142 30.57 13.09 2.65
N SER A 143 29.44 13.29 3.34
CA SER A 143 29.40 13.50 4.77
C SER A 143 28.15 12.79 5.33
N PRO A 144 28.18 12.29 6.57
CA PRO A 144 27.01 11.68 7.21
C PRO A 144 25.81 12.63 7.22
N GLU A 145 26.05 13.93 7.38
CA GLU A 145 25.02 14.97 7.35
C GLU A 145 24.41 15.09 5.95
N ALA A 146 25.22 15.08 4.89
CA ALA A 146 24.74 15.12 3.52
C ALA A 146 23.86 13.90 3.19
N LEU A 147 24.23 12.71 3.69
CA LEU A 147 23.43 11.51 3.54
C LEU A 147 22.08 11.61 4.29
N ASN A 148 22.10 12.16 5.51
CA ASN A 148 20.88 12.40 6.28
C ASN A 148 19.95 13.40 5.56
N TRP A 149 20.52 14.46 4.97
CA TRP A 149 19.75 15.39 4.13
C TRP A 149 19.10 14.70 2.93
N LEU A 150 19.80 13.80 2.25
CA LEU A 150 19.24 13.01 1.15
C LEU A 150 18.12 12.08 1.61
N PHE A 151 18.26 11.46 2.78
CA PHE A 151 17.23 10.61 3.39
C PHE A 151 15.96 11.42 3.67
N ILE A 152 16.08 12.55 4.37
CA ILE A 152 14.95 13.43 4.71
C ILE A 152 14.29 13.98 3.43
N LYS A 153 15.11 14.42 2.46
CA LYS A 153 14.63 14.91 1.17
C LYS A 153 13.84 13.84 0.41
N GLY A 154 14.35 12.61 0.40
CA GLY A 154 13.65 11.48 -0.19
C GLY A 154 12.33 11.17 0.54
N LEU A 155 12.33 11.14 1.87
CA LEU A 155 11.12 10.90 2.66
C LEU A 155 10.05 11.99 2.42
N LEU A 156 10.47 13.25 2.35
CA LEU A 156 9.60 14.37 2.01
C LEU A 156 9.07 14.27 0.58
N GLY A 157 9.91 13.88 -0.38
CA GLY A 157 9.48 13.62 -1.76
C GLY A 157 8.46 12.50 -1.86
N TRP A 158 8.64 11.41 -1.09
CA TRP A 158 7.65 10.34 -1.00
C TRP A 158 6.33 10.86 -0.45
N PHE A 159 6.37 11.62 0.64
CA PHE A 159 5.18 12.21 1.26
C PHE A 159 4.45 13.19 0.32
N MET A 160 5.18 14.07 -0.37
CA MET A 160 4.63 15.00 -1.35
C MET A 160 3.94 14.26 -2.49
N GLN A 161 4.58 13.21 -3.02
CA GLN A 161 4.01 12.37 -4.06
C GLN A 161 2.74 11.63 -3.57
N ALA A 162 2.76 11.08 -2.36
CA ALA A 162 1.59 10.43 -1.78
C ALA A 162 0.43 11.42 -1.57
N THR A 163 0.72 12.63 -1.12
CA THR A 163 -0.26 13.70 -0.96
C THR A 163 -0.86 14.12 -2.31
N LEU A 164 -0.02 14.31 -3.33
CA LEU A 164 -0.45 14.59 -4.71
C LEU A 164 -1.42 13.53 -5.22
N LEU A 165 -1.10 12.24 -5.03
CA LEU A 165 -1.97 11.13 -5.43
C LEU A 165 -3.28 11.11 -4.63
N LYS A 166 -3.23 11.33 -3.31
CA LYS A 166 -4.42 11.35 -2.45
C LYS A 166 -5.36 12.50 -2.83
N VAL A 167 -4.83 13.71 -3.00
CA VAL A 167 -5.61 14.90 -3.40
C VAL A 167 -6.22 14.70 -4.78
N THR A 168 -5.48 14.10 -5.72
CA THR A 168 -6.03 13.83 -7.05
C THR A 168 -7.15 12.79 -6.98
N LEU A 169 -6.98 11.69 -6.26
CA LEU A 169 -8.04 10.68 -6.07
C LEU A 169 -9.29 11.26 -5.38
N PHE A 170 -9.10 12.14 -4.39
CA PHE A 170 -10.18 12.84 -3.73
C PHE A 170 -10.93 13.77 -4.69
N SER A 171 -10.21 14.58 -5.49
CA SER A 171 -10.81 15.43 -6.52
C SER A 171 -11.55 14.65 -7.61
N LEU A 172 -11.21 13.37 -7.77
CA LEU A 172 -11.82 12.46 -8.72
C LEU A 172 -13.05 11.72 -8.15
N GLY A 173 -13.42 11.97 -6.89
CA GLY A 173 -14.56 11.33 -6.22
C GLY A 173 -14.30 9.91 -5.72
N SER A 174 -13.03 9.48 -5.69
CA SER A 174 -12.64 8.16 -5.19
C SER A 174 -12.22 8.26 -3.71
N GLU A 175 -13.18 8.15 -2.79
CA GLU A 175 -12.91 8.26 -1.35
C GLU A 175 -12.30 6.99 -0.73
N GLU A 176 -12.45 5.82 -1.36
CA GLU A 176 -12.22 4.53 -0.71
C GLU A 176 -10.80 3.93 -0.87
N ALA A 177 -9.87 4.63 -1.52
CA ALA A 177 -8.53 4.07 -1.74
C ALA A 177 -7.74 3.94 -0.41
N PRO A 178 -7.29 2.73 -0.02
CA PRO A 178 -6.49 2.52 1.18
C PRO A 178 -5.22 3.38 1.18
N LEU A 179 -4.83 3.92 2.34
CA LEU A 179 -3.65 4.79 2.42
C LEU A 179 -2.36 4.07 1.99
N LEU A 180 -2.25 2.78 2.33
CA LEU A 180 -1.10 1.95 1.98
C LEU A 180 -0.95 1.73 0.47
N ASP A 181 -2.05 1.69 -0.29
CA ASP A 181 -2.00 1.64 -1.75
C ASP A 181 -1.38 2.92 -2.32
N ILE A 182 -1.76 4.07 -1.77
CA ILE A 182 -1.28 5.38 -2.21
C ILE A 182 0.21 5.52 -1.88
N MET A 183 0.62 5.08 -0.69
CA MET A 183 2.02 5.05 -0.29
C MET A 183 2.85 4.13 -1.20
N ALA A 184 2.34 2.95 -1.54
CA ALA A 184 2.98 2.04 -2.49
C ALA A 184 3.15 2.67 -3.86
N TYR A 185 2.06 3.23 -4.43
CA TYR A 185 2.11 3.87 -5.74
C TYR A 185 3.04 5.08 -5.79
N ALA A 186 3.05 5.90 -4.73
CA ALA A 186 3.97 7.02 -4.62
C ALA A 186 5.43 6.57 -4.58
N GLY A 187 5.72 5.50 -3.84
CA GLY A 187 7.09 5.06 -3.58
C GLY A 187 7.77 4.34 -4.75
N TYR A 188 7.02 3.82 -5.73
CA TYR A 188 7.63 3.29 -6.97
C TYR A 188 8.49 4.32 -7.72
N THR A 189 8.30 5.61 -7.46
CA THR A 189 9.16 6.70 -7.94
C THR A 189 10.64 6.40 -7.70
N PHE A 190 10.98 5.80 -6.55
CA PHE A 190 12.37 5.51 -6.21
C PHE A 190 13.00 4.43 -7.08
N ALA A 191 12.22 3.53 -7.70
CA ALA A 191 12.78 2.57 -8.65
C ALA A 191 13.37 3.28 -9.88
N GLY A 192 12.65 4.28 -10.41
CA GLY A 192 13.16 5.14 -11.47
C GLY A 192 14.35 5.99 -11.01
N MET A 193 14.28 6.57 -9.81
CA MET A 193 15.39 7.35 -9.25
C MET A 193 16.67 6.53 -9.10
N CYS A 194 16.58 5.26 -8.66
CA CYS A 194 17.74 4.37 -8.59
C CYS A 194 18.42 4.23 -9.95
N LEU A 195 17.65 4.01 -11.01
CA LEU A 195 18.19 3.87 -12.37
C LEU A 195 18.84 5.17 -12.85
N ALA A 196 18.24 6.33 -12.61
CA ALA A 196 18.80 7.63 -12.99
C ALA A 196 20.10 7.96 -12.22
N VAL A 197 20.13 7.73 -10.91
CA VAL A 197 21.33 7.95 -10.07
C VAL A 197 22.43 6.95 -10.42
N PHE A 198 22.10 5.68 -10.63
CA PHE A 198 23.06 4.69 -11.11
C PHE A 198 23.67 5.10 -12.46
N GLY A 199 22.83 5.55 -13.40
CA GLY A 199 23.28 6.11 -14.66
C GLY A 199 24.30 7.23 -14.48
N ARG A 200 24.06 8.13 -13.52
CA ARG A 200 24.97 9.24 -13.18
C ARG A 200 26.33 8.76 -12.68
N ILE A 201 26.38 7.66 -11.94
CA ILE A 201 27.63 7.06 -11.43
C ILE A 201 28.45 6.49 -12.60
N VAL A 202 27.78 5.83 -13.54
CA VAL A 202 28.43 5.27 -14.75
C VAL A 202 28.92 6.37 -15.68
N SER A 203 28.07 7.35 -15.97
CA SER A 203 28.41 8.49 -16.83
C SER A 203 27.45 9.67 -16.64
N GLY A 204 28.00 10.89 -16.66
CA GLY A 204 27.18 12.11 -16.63
C GLY A 204 26.16 12.17 -17.78
N TYR A 205 26.49 11.62 -18.96
CA TYR A 205 25.58 11.60 -20.11
C TYR A 205 24.36 10.71 -19.90
N PHE A 206 24.55 9.52 -19.29
CA PHE A 206 23.44 8.61 -19.02
C PHE A 206 22.43 9.20 -18.03
N TYR A 207 22.87 10.03 -17.09
CA TYR A 207 21.94 10.77 -16.23
C TYR A 207 20.96 11.62 -17.04
N TYR A 208 21.45 12.42 -18.00
CA TYR A 208 20.59 13.30 -18.80
C TYR A 208 19.59 12.54 -19.69
N VAL A 209 19.89 11.29 -20.05
CA VAL A 209 18.98 10.42 -20.82
C VAL A 209 18.01 9.66 -19.91
N LEU A 210 18.51 9.06 -18.84
CA LEU A 210 17.71 8.21 -17.94
C LEU A 210 16.76 9.01 -17.05
N MET A 211 17.11 10.26 -16.70
CA MET A 211 16.23 11.11 -15.89
C MET A 211 14.88 11.36 -16.60
N PRO A 212 14.81 11.96 -17.80
CA PRO A 212 13.53 12.17 -18.47
C PRO A 212 12.82 10.85 -18.79
N PHE A 213 13.57 9.80 -19.13
CA PHE A 213 13.00 8.47 -19.40
C PHE A 213 12.26 7.89 -18.18
N THR A 214 12.90 7.89 -17.00
CA THR A 214 12.29 7.36 -15.77
C THR A 214 11.16 8.24 -15.25
N CYS A 215 11.26 9.55 -15.41
CA CYS A 215 10.19 10.50 -15.11
C CYS A 215 8.93 10.24 -15.96
N LEU A 216 9.10 10.11 -17.29
CA LEU A 216 8.01 9.79 -18.20
C LEU A 216 7.40 8.41 -17.92
N SER A 217 8.24 7.42 -17.62
CA SER A 217 7.80 6.08 -17.24
C SER A 217 6.95 6.12 -15.98
N MET A 218 7.39 6.83 -14.93
CA MET A 218 6.59 6.97 -13.71
C MET A 218 5.26 7.69 -13.97
N GLY A 219 5.27 8.78 -14.73
CA GLY A 219 4.05 9.48 -15.11
C GLY A 219 3.05 8.58 -15.85
N PHE A 220 3.52 7.81 -16.84
CA PHE A 220 2.67 6.87 -17.58
C PHE A 220 2.14 5.74 -16.68
N PHE A 221 2.98 5.18 -15.82
CA PHE A 221 2.59 4.14 -14.86
C PHE A 221 1.48 4.62 -13.92
N LEU A 222 1.62 5.83 -13.35
CA LEU A 222 0.61 6.43 -12.49
C LEU A 222 -0.69 6.66 -13.23
N VAL A 223 -0.65 7.24 -14.44
CA VAL A 223 -1.85 7.48 -15.25
C VAL A 223 -2.57 6.16 -15.54
N LYS A 224 -1.86 5.11 -15.95
CA LYS A 224 -2.46 3.80 -16.22
C LYS A 224 -3.13 3.19 -15.00
N THR A 225 -2.47 3.29 -13.85
CA THR A 225 -2.94 2.75 -12.58
C THR A 225 -4.17 3.52 -12.08
N LEU A 226 -4.07 4.86 -12.00
CA LEU A 226 -5.13 5.74 -11.48
C LEU A 226 -6.36 5.77 -12.37
N LYS A 227 -6.18 5.83 -13.69
CA LYS A 227 -7.28 5.83 -14.67
C LYS A 227 -8.20 4.62 -14.41
N ARG A 228 -7.65 3.46 -14.05
CA ARG A 228 -8.43 2.24 -13.83
C ARG A 228 -9.04 2.15 -12.43
N VAL A 229 -8.37 2.64 -11.38
CA VAL A 229 -9.00 2.81 -10.05
C VAL A 229 -10.23 3.71 -10.15
N LEU A 230 -10.16 4.75 -10.98
CA LEU A 230 -11.25 5.68 -11.21
C LEU A 230 -12.43 5.09 -12.01
N PHE A 231 -12.16 4.35 -13.09
CA PHE A 231 -13.22 3.79 -13.96
C PHE A 231 -14.04 2.67 -13.32
N LEU A 232 -13.61 2.14 -12.17
CA LEU A 232 -14.39 1.18 -11.39
C LEU A 232 -15.45 1.85 -10.51
N GLY A 233 -15.30 3.15 -10.19
CA GLY A 233 -16.14 3.85 -9.21
C GLY A 233 -17.30 4.68 -9.78
N VAL A 234 -17.18 5.27 -10.97
CA VAL A 234 -18.20 6.24 -11.45
C VAL A 234 -18.45 6.09 -12.94
N ARG A 235 -19.68 5.67 -13.30
CA ARG A 235 -20.23 5.87 -14.64
C ARG A 235 -20.45 7.37 -14.85
N SER A 236 -19.79 7.94 -15.86
CA SER A 236 -20.16 9.19 -16.53
C SER A 236 -20.33 10.43 -15.65
N TYR A 237 -19.23 11.08 -15.25
CA TYR A 237 -19.26 12.51 -14.91
C TYR A 237 -17.98 13.22 -15.39
N GLU A 238 -18.15 14.30 -16.14
CA GLU A 238 -17.15 15.26 -16.65
C GLU A 238 -15.77 14.71 -17.09
N SER A 239 -15.77 13.98 -18.20
CA SER A 239 -14.58 13.41 -18.87
C SER A 239 -13.41 14.41 -18.99
N SER A 240 -13.65 15.70 -19.24
CA SER A 240 -12.60 16.71 -19.42
C SER A 240 -11.72 16.90 -18.16
N LYS A 241 -12.32 17.06 -16.98
CA LYS A 241 -11.60 17.27 -15.71
C LYS A 241 -10.66 16.11 -15.38
N HIS A 242 -11.08 14.88 -15.66
CA HIS A 242 -10.24 13.69 -15.46
C HIS A 242 -8.97 13.71 -16.32
N HIS A 243 -9.07 14.14 -17.58
CA HIS A 243 -7.90 14.22 -18.45
C HIS A 243 -6.91 15.29 -17.98
N TYR A 244 -7.40 16.46 -17.54
CA TYR A 244 -6.56 17.51 -16.99
C TYR A 244 -5.85 17.10 -15.70
N LEU A 245 -6.54 16.40 -14.79
CA LEU A 245 -5.94 15.90 -13.55
C LEU A 245 -4.88 14.81 -13.82
N LEU A 246 -5.13 13.91 -14.76
CA LEU A 246 -4.13 12.91 -15.18
C LEU A 246 -2.90 13.57 -15.84
N LEU A 247 -3.11 14.59 -16.66
CA LEU A 247 -2.02 15.36 -17.25
C LEU A 247 -1.22 16.10 -16.17
N PHE A 248 -1.90 16.70 -15.19
CA PHE A 248 -1.27 17.37 -14.06
C PHE A 248 -0.35 16.43 -13.27
N ILE A 249 -0.74 15.18 -13.02
CA ILE A 249 0.12 14.20 -12.35
C ILE A 249 1.41 13.95 -13.13
N VAL A 250 1.32 13.81 -14.46
CA VAL A 250 2.50 13.60 -15.32
C VAL A 250 3.42 14.82 -15.24
N LEU A 251 2.85 16.03 -15.36
CA LEU A 251 3.62 17.27 -15.28
C LEU A 251 4.28 17.46 -13.91
N ALA A 252 3.60 17.08 -12.83
CA ALA A 252 4.13 17.14 -11.47
C ALA A 252 5.31 16.16 -11.23
N GLN A 253 5.48 15.12 -12.06
CA GLN A 253 6.65 14.23 -11.94
C GLN A 253 7.96 14.95 -12.27
N PHE A 254 7.97 15.87 -13.24
CA PHE A 254 9.19 16.56 -13.67
C PHE A 254 9.87 17.34 -12.53
N PRO A 255 9.20 18.27 -11.81
CA PRO A 255 9.83 18.98 -10.71
C PRO A 255 10.23 18.04 -9.57
N LEU A 256 9.43 17.01 -9.27
CA LEU A 256 9.75 16.03 -8.24
C LEU A 256 11.04 15.26 -8.58
N PHE A 257 11.14 14.71 -9.79
CA PHE A 257 12.29 13.93 -10.24
C PHE A 257 13.54 14.79 -10.38
N ILE A 258 13.43 16.02 -10.88
CA ILE A 258 14.56 16.97 -10.94
C ILE A 258 15.05 17.28 -9.53
N TRP A 259 14.12 17.56 -8.61
CA TRP A 259 14.45 17.87 -7.23
C TRP A 259 15.11 16.67 -6.53
N LEU A 260 14.53 15.48 -6.59
CA LEU A 260 15.10 14.25 -6.02
C LEU A 260 16.42 13.84 -6.70
N GLY A 261 16.55 14.01 -8.02
CA GLY A 261 17.76 13.67 -8.78
C GLY A 261 18.93 14.61 -8.51
N ASN A 262 18.65 15.80 -7.98
CA ASN A 262 19.67 16.69 -7.48
C ASN A 262 20.20 16.19 -6.13
N ILE A 263 21.26 15.39 -6.19
CA ILE A 263 21.96 14.86 -5.02
C ILE A 263 22.83 15.89 -4.28
N THR A 264 22.77 17.18 -4.65
CA THR A 264 23.50 18.22 -3.92
C THR A 264 22.78 18.60 -2.62
N VAL A 265 23.54 19.14 -1.67
CA VAL A 265 23.03 19.61 -0.37
C VAL A 265 22.14 20.85 -0.51
N ASN A 266 22.21 21.54 -1.66
CA ASN A 266 21.35 22.68 -1.94
C ASN A 266 19.92 22.19 -2.25
N TRP A 267 18.98 22.58 -1.41
CA TRP A 267 17.58 22.18 -1.51
C TRP A 267 16.83 22.81 -2.69
N PHE A 268 17.32 23.95 -3.19
CA PHE A 268 16.58 24.84 -4.11
C PHE A 268 17.19 24.99 -5.50
N ILE A 269 17.80 23.92 -6.04
CA ILE A 269 18.51 23.82 -7.35
C ILE A 269 20.03 23.95 -7.18
#